data_AF-A0A8K0NC84-F1
#
_entry.id   AF-A0A8K0NC84-F1
#
_cell.length_a   1.000
_cell.length_b   1.000
_cell.length_c   1.000
_cell.angle_alpha   90.00
_cell.angle_beta   90.00
_cell.angle_gamma   90.00
#
_symmetry.space_group_name_H-M   'P 1'
#
loop_
_entity.id
_entity.type
_entity.pdbx_description
1 polymer ?
#
loop_
_entity_poly.entity_id
_entity_poly.type
_entity_poly.pdbx_seq_one_letter_code
_entity_poly.pdbx_strand_id
1 'polypeptide(L)'
;MKGNKGRSTLVALGRTKLGLPAVLLSCSLFFLAGFFGSMLFSQDIPVGGVPRERLLEELKEEGEWRAMAYGETGESTISSIPFQVLSLKPRASYFPEFATAEQCQAIIRITKSKLTPSTLALRKGETQESTKGIRTSSGTFISASEDPTGVLGHIERKIARATMIPRDQGESFNVLRYEIGQRYAAHYDAFNPAEYGPQKSQRVASFLLYLSDVEEGGETMFPFENGLNMDIGYDYEKCIGLKVKPRQGDGLLFYSLFVNGTIDPMMQDNKIDNLSI
;
A
#
# COMPACT_ATOMS: atom_id res chain seq x y z
N MET A 1 -72.32 -44.81 -59.38
CA MET A 1 -71.63 -45.67 -60.36
C MET A 1 -70.27 -45.07 -60.68
N LYS A 2 -69.30 -45.96 -60.92
CA LYS A 2 -67.85 -45.77 -61.10
C LYS A 2 -67.47 -44.51 -61.93
N GLY A 3 -66.59 -43.68 -61.38
CA GLY A 3 -65.75 -42.75 -62.14
C GLY A 3 -64.30 -43.19 -62.01
N ASN A 4 -63.66 -43.56 -63.13
CA ASN A 4 -62.27 -44.01 -63.16
C ASN A 4 -61.50 -43.29 -64.28
N LYS A 5 -60.27 -42.90 -63.93
CA LYS A 5 -59.06 -42.67 -64.75
C LYS A 5 -58.95 -41.43 -65.66
N GLY A 6 -57.83 -40.73 -65.46
CA GLY A 6 -57.22 -39.77 -66.40
C GLY A 6 -56.41 -38.68 -65.68
N ARG A 7 -55.41 -39.05 -64.87
CA ARG A 7 -53.97 -38.96 -65.15
C ARG A 7 -53.42 -37.51 -65.22
N SER A 8 -52.80 -37.13 -64.09
CA SER A 8 -51.95 -35.96 -63.87
C SER A 8 -50.62 -36.08 -64.63
N THR A 9 -50.10 -34.95 -65.11
CA THR A 9 -48.68 -34.81 -65.50
C THR A 9 -48.20 -33.42 -65.07
N LEU A 10 -47.77 -33.32 -63.81
CA LEU A 10 -46.95 -32.20 -63.32
C LEU A 10 -45.49 -32.63 -63.35
N VAL A 11 -44.69 -31.85 -64.06
CA VAL A 11 -43.27 -32.03 -64.32
C VAL A 11 -42.49 -32.14 -63.01
N ALA A 12 -41.76 -33.24 -62.84
CA ALA A 12 -40.84 -33.44 -61.74
C ALA A 12 -39.55 -32.64 -61.98
N LEU A 13 -39.28 -31.65 -61.13
CA LEU A 13 -37.95 -31.04 -61.01
C LEU A 13 -37.24 -31.68 -59.82
N GLY A 14 -36.24 -32.51 -60.13
CA GLY A 14 -35.53 -33.34 -59.15
C GLY A 14 -34.74 -32.50 -58.14
N ARG A 15 -34.94 -32.79 -56.84
CA ARG A 15 -34.02 -32.38 -55.77
C ARG A 15 -32.76 -33.22 -55.87
N THR A 16 -31.64 -32.61 -56.22
CA THR A 16 -30.31 -33.25 -56.11
C THR A 16 -29.92 -33.32 -54.64
N LYS A 17 -29.82 -34.54 -54.08
CA LYS A 17 -29.18 -34.77 -52.77
C LYS A 17 -27.68 -34.48 -52.91
N LEU A 18 -27.20 -33.38 -52.34
CA LEU A 18 -25.76 -33.16 -52.20
C LEU A 18 -25.20 -34.23 -51.26
N GLY A 19 -24.22 -35.00 -51.75
CA GLY A 19 -23.51 -35.99 -50.94
C GLY A 19 -22.71 -35.32 -49.82
N LEU A 20 -22.55 -36.03 -48.70
CA LEU A 20 -21.75 -35.62 -47.54
C LEU A 20 -20.37 -34.99 -47.90
N PRO A 21 -19.63 -35.46 -48.93
CA PRO A 21 -18.35 -34.85 -49.31
C PRO A 21 -18.50 -33.42 -49.86
N ALA A 22 -19.59 -33.14 -50.59
CA ALA A 22 -19.85 -31.81 -51.16
C ALA A 22 -20.27 -30.80 -50.08
N VAL A 23 -20.97 -31.26 -49.04
CA VAL A 23 -21.30 -30.44 -47.87
C VAL A 23 -20.03 -30.12 -47.07
N LEU A 24 -19.14 -31.11 -46.86
CA LEU A 24 -17.87 -30.90 -46.17
C LEU A 24 -16.93 -29.96 -46.93
N LEU A 25 -16.85 -30.08 -48.26
CA LEU A 25 -16.10 -29.16 -49.14
C LEU A 25 -16.67 -27.74 -49.10
N SER A 26 -18.01 -27.60 -49.12
CA SER A 26 -18.67 -26.30 -48.95
C SER A 26 -18.34 -25.69 -47.60
N CYS A 27 -18.44 -26.45 -46.51
CA CYS A 27 -18.15 -25.95 -45.16
C CYS A 27 -16.68 -25.53 -45.01
N SER A 28 -15.75 -26.29 -45.59
CA SER A 28 -14.32 -25.95 -45.54
C SER A 28 -13.96 -24.73 -46.39
N LEU A 29 -14.64 -24.52 -47.53
CA LEU A 29 -14.52 -23.28 -48.31
C LEU A 29 -15.02 -22.05 -47.54
N PHE A 30 -16.15 -22.13 -46.84
CA PHE A 30 -16.64 -21.03 -46.00
C PHE A 30 -15.75 -20.78 -44.77
N PHE A 31 -15.16 -21.84 -44.20
CA PHE A 31 -14.21 -21.71 -43.09
C PHE A 31 -12.91 -21.04 -43.54
N LEU A 32 -12.36 -21.42 -44.69
CA LEU A 32 -11.17 -20.79 -45.27
C LEU A 32 -11.47 -19.35 -45.71
N ALA A 33 -12.61 -19.07 -46.34
CA ALA A 33 -13.00 -17.71 -46.69
C ALA A 33 -13.20 -16.81 -45.45
N GLY A 34 -13.75 -17.35 -44.36
CA GLY A 34 -13.85 -16.64 -43.07
C GLY A 34 -12.49 -16.42 -42.40
N PHE A 35 -11.59 -17.41 -42.49
CA PHE A 35 -10.24 -17.35 -41.92
C PHE A 35 -9.29 -16.42 -42.70
N PHE A 36 -9.42 -16.34 -44.02
CA PHE A 36 -8.66 -15.40 -44.85
C PHE A 36 -9.32 -14.03 -44.95
N GLY A 37 -10.65 -13.94 -44.85
CA GLY A 37 -11.37 -12.68 -44.73
C GLY A 37 -11.05 -11.94 -43.42
N SER A 38 -10.91 -12.66 -42.31
CA SER A 38 -10.46 -12.06 -41.04
C SER A 38 -9.01 -11.56 -41.10
N MET A 39 -8.15 -12.15 -41.92
CA MET A 39 -6.77 -11.67 -42.15
C MET A 39 -6.71 -10.37 -42.96
N LEU A 40 -7.65 -10.14 -43.89
CA LEU A 40 -7.69 -8.93 -44.71
C LEU A 40 -8.28 -7.72 -43.97
N PHE A 41 -9.10 -7.93 -42.94
CA PHE A 41 -9.64 -6.88 -42.06
C PHE A 41 -8.88 -6.73 -40.73
N SER A 42 -7.86 -7.56 -40.47
CA SER A 42 -7.06 -7.49 -39.23
C SER A 42 -5.74 -6.72 -39.38
N GLN A 43 -5.52 -6.02 -40.50
CA GLN A 43 -4.41 -5.09 -40.66
C GLN A 43 -4.88 -3.67 -40.33
N ASP A 44 -4.88 -3.35 -39.03
CA ASP A 44 -4.60 -2.02 -38.46
C ASP A 44 -4.54 -2.11 -36.91
N ILE A 45 -3.79 -3.08 -36.39
CA ILE A 45 -3.38 -3.11 -34.99
C ILE A 45 -1.87 -2.83 -34.96
N PRO A 46 -1.43 -1.64 -34.56
CA PRO A 46 -0.02 -1.45 -34.23
C PRO A 46 0.29 -2.23 -32.96
N VAL A 47 1.30 -3.08 -33.09
CA VAL A 47 1.98 -3.79 -32.01
C VAL A 47 2.66 -2.76 -31.10
N GLY A 48 2.29 -2.75 -29.82
CA GLY A 48 3.01 -2.02 -28.76
C GLY A 48 2.14 -1.02 -28.01
N GLY A 49 1.95 -1.27 -26.71
CA GLY A 49 1.33 -0.33 -25.77
C GLY A 49 0.07 -0.87 -25.11
N VAL A 50 0.20 -1.27 -23.85
CA VAL A 50 -0.93 -1.32 -22.91
C VAL A 50 -1.61 0.05 -22.95
N PRO A 51 -2.95 0.18 -23.09
CA PRO A 51 -3.60 1.48 -23.04
C PRO A 51 -3.68 1.97 -21.59
N ARG A 52 -2.53 2.41 -21.04
CA ARG A 52 -2.41 2.97 -19.69
C ARG A 52 -2.32 4.51 -19.70
N GLU A 53 -2.33 5.18 -20.85
CA GLU A 53 -2.04 6.62 -20.88
C GLU A 53 -3.18 7.56 -21.22
N ARG A 54 -4.34 7.10 -21.72
CA ARG A 54 -5.40 8.06 -22.08
C ARG A 54 -6.11 8.72 -20.87
N LEU A 55 -5.91 8.21 -19.65
CA LEU A 55 -6.46 8.81 -18.42
C LEU A 55 -5.47 9.78 -17.74
N LEU A 56 -4.18 9.73 -18.09
CA LEU A 56 -3.13 10.53 -17.45
C LEU A 56 -2.80 11.82 -18.22
N GLU A 57 -3.13 11.89 -19.51
CA GLU A 57 -2.99 13.12 -20.30
C GLU A 57 -4.04 14.21 -19.97
N GLU A 58 -5.17 13.87 -19.33
CA GLU A 58 -6.25 14.84 -19.00
C GLU A 58 -6.04 15.61 -17.69
N LEU A 59 -4.99 15.35 -16.92
CA LEU A 59 -4.73 16.05 -15.64
C LEU A 59 -3.63 17.12 -15.71
N LYS A 60 -3.20 17.51 -16.92
CA LYS A 60 -2.26 18.63 -17.16
C LYS A 60 -2.95 19.94 -17.54
N GLU A 61 -4.21 20.13 -17.14
CA GLU A 61 -4.74 21.47 -16.99
C GLU A 61 -4.53 21.89 -15.53
N GLU A 62 -3.58 22.81 -15.31
CA GLU A 62 -3.46 23.59 -14.08
C GLU A 62 -4.72 24.47 -13.94
N GLY A 63 -5.86 23.84 -13.66
CA GLY A 63 -7.05 24.51 -13.18
C GLY A 63 -6.77 24.97 -11.76
N GLU A 64 -6.96 26.27 -11.49
CA GLU A 64 -7.06 26.79 -10.13
C GLU A 64 -8.14 25.98 -9.39
N TRP A 65 -7.72 25.01 -8.57
CA TRP A 65 -8.64 24.26 -7.73
C TRP A 65 -9.36 25.24 -6.80
N ARG A 66 -10.67 25.39 -6.97
CA ARG A 66 -11.47 26.30 -6.13
C ARG A 66 -11.74 25.63 -4.78
N ALA A 67 -11.25 26.24 -3.71
CA ALA A 67 -11.55 25.79 -2.35
C ALA A 67 -13.06 25.87 -2.07
N MET A 68 -13.61 24.84 -1.42
CA MET A 68 -15.00 24.84 -0.94
C MET A 68 -15.11 25.51 0.43
N ALA A 69 -16.35 25.83 0.85
CA ALA A 69 -16.61 26.14 2.24
C ALA A 69 -16.22 24.95 3.14
N TYR A 70 -15.69 25.25 4.33
CA TYR A 70 -15.15 24.27 5.27
C TYR A 70 -15.88 24.34 6.61
N GLY A 71 -15.94 23.22 7.34
CA GLY A 71 -16.52 23.16 8.68
C GLY A 71 -15.57 23.73 9.75
N GLU A 72 -16.01 23.73 11.02
CA GLU A 72 -15.23 24.29 12.15
C GLU A 72 -13.81 23.70 12.28
N THR A 73 -13.66 22.40 11.97
CA THR A 73 -12.39 21.66 12.01
C THR A 73 -11.74 21.51 10.63
N GLY A 74 -12.35 22.04 9.58
CA GLY A 74 -11.84 21.98 8.21
C GLY A 74 -10.84 23.09 7.89
N GLU A 75 -10.19 22.97 6.74
CA GLU A 75 -9.18 23.93 6.30
C GLU A 75 -9.65 24.72 5.07
N SER A 76 -9.25 25.99 4.99
CA SER A 76 -9.64 26.91 3.92
C SER A 76 -8.84 26.77 2.63
N THR A 77 -7.76 25.99 2.65
CA THR A 77 -6.82 25.87 1.53
C THR A 77 -6.70 24.44 1.05
N ILE A 78 -6.62 24.27 -0.27
CA ILE A 78 -6.34 22.97 -0.89
C ILE A 78 -4.85 22.69 -0.75
N SER A 79 -4.51 21.47 -0.33
CA SER A 79 -3.14 20.99 -0.26
C SER A 79 -3.01 19.62 -0.89
N SER A 80 -1.89 19.37 -1.56
CA SER A 80 -1.54 18.06 -2.08
C SER A 80 -0.39 17.47 -1.26
N ILE A 81 -0.49 16.18 -0.95
CA ILE A 81 0.59 15.39 -0.36
C ILE A 81 0.79 14.19 -1.29
N PRO A 82 1.89 14.12 -2.06
CA PRO A 82 2.19 12.97 -2.89
C PRO A 82 2.35 11.70 -2.05
N PHE A 83 1.81 10.58 -2.53
CA PHE A 83 2.00 9.28 -1.88
C PHE A 83 1.91 8.12 -2.89
N GLN A 84 2.45 6.98 -2.49
CA GLN A 84 2.36 5.71 -3.20
C GLN A 84 1.78 4.66 -2.26
N VAL A 85 0.76 3.92 -2.70
CA VAL A 85 0.29 2.74 -1.97
C VAL A 85 1.32 1.62 -2.14
N LEU A 86 1.89 1.15 -1.04
CA LEU A 86 2.87 0.05 -1.03
C LEU A 86 2.19 -1.31 -0.87
N SER A 87 1.20 -1.38 0.02
CA SER A 87 0.36 -2.57 0.19
C SER A 87 -1.04 -2.18 0.69
N LEU A 88 -2.01 -3.04 0.39
CA LEU A 88 -3.36 -2.98 0.94
C LEU A 88 -3.58 -4.01 2.07
N LYS A 89 -2.63 -4.94 2.25
CA LYS A 89 -2.67 -6.01 3.26
C LYS A 89 -1.24 -6.26 3.80
N PRO A 90 -0.81 -5.63 4.89
CA PRO A 90 -1.52 -4.56 5.61
C PRO A 90 -1.57 -3.26 4.79
N ARG A 91 -2.44 -2.33 5.19
CA ARG A 91 -2.50 -1.01 4.54
C ARG A 91 -1.22 -0.22 4.86
N ALA A 92 -0.36 -0.04 3.86
CA ALA A 92 0.89 0.71 3.96
C ALA A 92 1.03 1.67 2.78
N SER A 93 1.43 2.91 3.04
CA SER A 93 1.61 3.96 2.05
C SER A 93 2.90 4.75 2.30
N TYR A 94 3.63 5.00 1.23
CA TYR A 94 4.88 5.72 1.19
C TYR A 94 4.64 7.18 0.78
N PHE A 95 5.32 8.12 1.44
CA PHE A 95 5.21 9.55 1.22
C PHE A 95 6.59 10.14 0.89
N PRO A 96 6.92 10.39 -0.39
CA PRO A 96 8.19 10.99 -0.77
C PRO A 96 8.32 12.42 -0.24
N GLU A 97 9.51 12.77 0.25
CA GLU A 97 9.87 14.16 0.62
C GLU A 97 8.82 14.79 1.57
N PHE A 98 8.35 13.99 2.52
CA PHE A 98 7.34 14.41 3.47
C PHE A 98 7.84 15.53 4.39
N ALA A 99 9.13 15.51 4.73
CA ALA A 99 9.84 16.61 5.37
C ALA A 99 11.06 17.00 4.53
N THR A 100 11.42 18.28 4.56
CA THR A 100 12.67 18.78 3.98
C THR A 100 13.88 18.33 4.82
N ALA A 101 15.06 18.28 4.22
CA ALA A 101 16.30 17.97 4.92
C ALA A 101 16.54 18.94 6.10
N GLU A 102 16.21 20.22 5.94
CA GLU A 102 16.33 21.23 6.98
C GLU A 102 15.40 20.95 8.18
N GLN A 103 14.17 20.50 7.90
CA GLN A 103 13.22 20.08 8.94
C GLN A 103 13.74 18.84 9.68
N CYS A 104 14.23 17.83 8.96
CA CYS A 104 14.84 16.65 9.57
C CYS A 104 16.02 17.02 10.48
N GLN A 105 16.93 17.88 10.02
CA GLN A 105 18.07 18.34 10.81
C GLN A 105 17.68 19.20 12.01
N ALA A 106 16.60 19.99 11.90
CA ALA A 106 16.05 20.72 13.05
C ALA A 106 15.58 19.75 14.14
N ILE A 107 14.83 18.71 13.78
CA ILE A 107 14.34 17.68 14.71
C ILE A 107 15.51 16.94 15.37
N ILE A 108 16.52 16.52 14.59
CA ILE A 108 17.71 15.85 15.12
C ILE A 108 18.42 16.76 16.14
N ARG A 109 18.63 18.04 15.82
CA ARG A 109 19.35 18.98 16.71
C ARG A 109 18.65 19.16 18.06
N ILE A 110 17.34 19.36 18.08
CA ILE A 110 16.59 19.61 19.33
C ILE A 110 16.44 18.35 20.20
N THR A 111 16.57 17.16 19.62
CA THR A 111 16.41 15.88 20.34
C THR A 111 17.72 15.24 20.75
N LYS A 112 18.84 15.56 20.09
CA LYS A 112 20.14 14.90 20.28
C LYS A 112 20.60 14.82 21.74
N SER A 113 20.41 15.89 22.53
CA SER A 113 20.82 15.93 23.94
C SER A 113 19.83 15.27 24.90
N LYS A 114 18.64 14.86 24.43
CA LYS A 114 17.57 14.26 25.23
C LYS A 114 17.45 12.74 25.05
N LEU A 115 18.27 12.14 24.19
CA LEU A 115 18.23 10.71 23.89
C LEU A 115 18.73 9.88 25.07
N THR A 116 17.93 8.89 25.48
CA THR A 116 18.28 7.89 26.49
C THR A 116 18.00 6.48 25.95
N PRO A 117 18.59 5.42 26.51
CA PRO A 117 18.25 4.04 26.13
C PRO A 117 16.74 3.81 26.15
N SER A 118 16.19 3.21 25.08
CA SER A 118 14.74 3.04 24.95
C SER A 118 14.20 1.94 25.86
N THR A 119 13.01 2.14 26.41
CA THR A 119 12.29 1.14 27.21
C THR A 119 11.13 0.53 26.43
N LEU A 120 10.70 -0.68 26.83
CA LEU A 120 9.53 -1.37 26.30
C LEU A 120 8.35 -1.31 27.26
N ALA A 121 7.13 -1.31 26.73
CA ALA A 121 5.94 -1.58 27.51
C ALA A 121 5.91 -3.08 27.85
N LEU A 122 6.07 -3.40 29.12
CA LEU A 122 6.16 -4.79 29.60
C LEU A 122 4.76 -5.42 29.67
N ARG A 123 4.62 -6.64 29.16
CA ARG A 123 3.42 -7.47 29.38
C ARG A 123 3.41 -8.00 30.81
N LYS A 124 2.27 -8.52 31.24
CA LYS A 124 2.14 -9.13 32.58
C LYS A 124 3.13 -10.28 32.76
N GLY A 125 4.08 -10.11 33.68
CA GLY A 125 5.12 -11.10 33.98
C GLY A 125 6.46 -10.86 33.29
N GLU A 126 6.56 -9.90 32.36
CA GLU A 126 7.82 -9.50 31.76
C GLU A 126 8.59 -8.51 32.67
N THR A 127 9.91 -8.54 32.57
CA THR A 127 10.84 -7.64 33.26
C THR A 127 11.74 -6.95 32.23
N GLN A 128 12.46 -5.90 32.65
CA GLN A 128 13.48 -5.28 31.79
C GLN A 128 14.56 -6.27 31.38
N GLU A 129 14.97 -7.18 32.27
CA GLU A 129 16.02 -8.17 31.95
C GLU A 129 15.53 -9.23 30.96
N SER A 130 14.27 -9.69 31.09
CA SER A 130 13.69 -10.68 30.18
C SER A 130 13.38 -10.14 28.78
N THR A 131 13.40 -8.81 28.60
CA THR A 131 13.13 -8.14 27.32
C THR A 131 14.38 -7.50 26.71
N LYS A 132 15.55 -7.77 27.30
CA LYS A 132 16.84 -7.26 26.85
C LYS A 132 17.15 -7.70 25.41
N GLY A 133 17.56 -6.75 24.58
CA GLY A 133 17.90 -7.01 23.18
C GLY A 133 16.73 -6.94 22.19
N ILE A 134 15.48 -6.88 22.67
CA ILE A 134 14.29 -6.72 21.81
C ILE A 134 14.26 -5.33 21.17
N ARG A 135 14.61 -4.29 21.94
CA ARG A 135 14.77 -2.92 21.49
C ARG A 135 16.07 -2.37 22.04
N THR A 136 16.98 -2.02 21.15
CA THR A 136 18.33 -1.56 21.55
C THR A 136 18.59 -0.11 21.15
N SER A 137 17.60 0.60 20.60
CA SER A 137 17.69 2.00 20.23
C SER A 137 17.86 2.95 21.42
N SER A 138 18.36 4.16 21.17
CA SER A 138 18.13 5.31 22.05
C SER A 138 16.93 6.10 21.56
N GLY A 139 16.19 6.74 22.46
CA GLY A 139 14.98 7.47 22.12
C GLY A 139 14.66 8.60 23.07
N THR A 140 13.75 9.47 22.64
CA THR A 140 13.18 10.54 23.47
C THR A 140 11.79 10.90 22.97
N PHE A 141 10.94 11.37 23.88
CA PHE A 141 9.64 11.92 23.53
C PHE A 141 9.71 13.45 23.51
N ILE A 142 9.11 14.06 22.50
CA ILE A 142 9.01 15.52 22.38
C ILE A 142 7.65 15.89 21.79
N SER A 143 6.93 16.79 22.44
CA SER A 143 5.68 17.32 21.90
C SER A 143 5.96 18.46 20.90
N ALA A 144 5.01 18.73 20.00
CA ALA A 144 5.11 19.87 19.09
C ALA A 144 5.22 21.22 19.83
N SER A 145 4.67 21.32 21.06
CA SER A 145 4.73 22.53 21.88
C SER A 145 6.12 22.81 22.47
N GLU A 146 6.99 21.79 22.54
CA GLU A 146 8.35 21.91 23.06
C GLU A 146 9.37 22.29 21.96
N ASP A 147 8.96 22.30 20.69
CA ASP A 147 9.81 22.69 19.57
C ASP A 147 9.69 24.19 19.27
N PRO A 148 10.70 25.01 19.60
CA PRO A 148 10.66 26.45 19.36
C PRO A 148 10.74 26.81 17.86
N THR A 149 11.14 25.86 17.01
CA THR A 149 11.24 26.10 15.55
C THR A 149 9.89 25.95 14.85
N GLY A 150 8.91 25.32 15.49
CA GLY A 150 7.57 25.04 14.93
C GLY A 150 7.55 23.95 13.85
N VAL A 151 8.68 23.27 13.61
CA VAL A 151 8.81 22.19 12.63
C VAL A 151 7.93 21.01 13.00
N LEU A 152 7.96 20.55 14.26
CA LEU A 152 7.14 19.43 14.71
C LEU A 152 5.64 19.71 14.55
N GLY A 153 5.19 20.93 14.88
CA GLY A 153 3.80 21.33 14.68
C GLY A 153 3.38 21.38 13.20
N HIS A 154 4.31 21.73 12.30
CA HIS A 154 4.06 21.67 10.85
C HIS A 154 3.95 20.21 10.37
N ILE A 155 4.86 19.34 10.78
CA ILE A 155 4.84 17.91 10.46
C ILE A 155 3.56 17.26 10.99
N GLU A 156 3.15 17.56 12.22
CA GLU A 156 1.92 17.03 12.82
C GLU A 156 0.65 17.42 12.03
N ARG A 157 0.56 18.68 11.55
CA ARG A 157 -0.54 19.09 10.64
C ARG A 157 -0.52 18.30 9.34
N LYS A 158 0.66 18.08 8.76
CA LYS A 158 0.81 17.30 7.52
C LYS A 158 0.44 15.83 7.74
N ILE A 159 0.77 15.24 8.90
CA ILE A 159 0.37 13.87 9.27
C ILE A 159 -1.16 13.79 9.45
N ALA A 160 -1.78 14.76 10.13
CA ALA A 160 -3.23 14.81 10.28
C ALA A 160 -3.94 14.85 8.92
N ARG A 161 -3.44 15.64 7.97
CA ARG A 161 -3.92 15.64 6.56
C ARG A 161 -3.72 14.28 5.89
N ALA A 162 -2.54 13.67 6.00
CA ALA A 162 -2.23 12.40 5.35
C ALA A 162 -3.09 11.22 5.89
N THR A 163 -3.40 11.26 7.18
CA THR A 163 -4.16 10.20 7.87
C THR A 163 -5.66 10.45 7.95
N MET A 164 -6.08 11.71 7.78
CA MET A 164 -7.42 12.22 8.08
C MET A 164 -7.84 12.01 9.55
N ILE A 165 -6.87 11.93 10.46
CA ILE A 165 -7.09 11.83 11.91
C ILE A 165 -6.76 13.19 12.56
N PRO A 166 -7.61 13.74 13.44
CA PRO A 166 -7.33 14.99 14.14
C PRO A 166 -6.01 14.95 14.92
N ARG A 167 -5.31 16.09 14.95
CA ARG A 167 -3.98 16.22 15.61
C ARG A 167 -4.01 15.86 17.09
N ASP A 168 -5.11 16.14 17.78
CA ASP A 168 -5.28 15.86 19.21
C ASP A 168 -5.34 14.36 19.55
N GLN A 169 -5.46 13.48 18.54
CA GLN A 169 -5.34 12.03 18.70
C GLN A 169 -3.89 11.54 18.57
N GLY A 170 -2.97 12.42 18.16
CA GLY A 170 -1.54 12.10 18.05
C GLY A 170 -0.87 12.03 19.41
N GLU A 171 -0.01 11.02 19.61
CA GLU A 171 0.92 10.99 20.73
C GLU A 171 2.11 11.95 20.48
N SER A 172 2.83 12.32 21.53
CA SER A 172 4.11 13.02 21.39
C SER A 172 5.05 12.25 20.45
N PHE A 173 5.88 12.98 19.69
CA PHE A 173 6.83 12.36 18.77
C PHE A 173 7.81 11.48 19.55
N ASN A 174 7.89 10.21 19.16
CA ASN A 174 8.89 9.27 19.64
C ASN A 174 10.09 9.28 18.68
N VAL A 175 11.12 10.08 18.99
CA VAL A 175 12.31 10.20 18.15
C VAL A 175 13.31 9.13 18.55
N LEU A 176 13.71 8.29 17.59
CA LEU A 176 14.58 7.15 17.81
C LEU A 176 15.88 7.27 17.02
N ARG A 177 16.97 6.83 17.65
CA ARG A 177 18.29 6.69 17.04
C ARG A 177 18.77 5.27 17.21
N TYR A 178 19.18 4.68 16.08
CA TYR A 178 19.81 3.37 16.00
C TYR A 178 21.28 3.56 15.62
N GLU A 179 22.16 2.87 16.34
CA GLU A 179 23.56 2.71 15.99
C GLU A 179 23.78 1.39 15.25
N ILE A 180 24.97 1.19 14.69
CA ILE A 180 25.33 -0.05 13.99
C ILE A 180 25.00 -1.28 14.87
N GLY A 181 24.22 -2.20 14.30
CA GLY A 181 23.81 -3.45 14.95
C GLY A 181 22.68 -3.31 15.98
N GLN A 182 22.14 -2.11 16.20
CA GLN A 182 20.92 -1.93 16.98
C GLN A 182 19.69 -2.32 16.14
N ARG A 183 18.62 -2.74 16.81
CA ARG A 183 17.40 -3.22 16.13
C ARG A 183 16.18 -3.04 17.01
N TYR A 184 15.02 -3.19 16.36
CA TYR A 184 13.75 -3.43 17.03
C TYR A 184 13.12 -4.71 16.47
N ALA A 185 13.05 -5.73 17.32
CA ALA A 185 12.35 -6.97 17.00
C ALA A 185 10.86 -6.75 16.66
N ALA A 186 10.28 -7.77 16.04
CA ALA A 186 8.89 -7.80 15.61
C ALA A 186 7.90 -7.39 16.69
N HIS A 187 7.05 -6.41 16.39
CA HIS A 187 6.01 -5.98 17.32
C HIS A 187 4.74 -5.54 16.58
N TYR A 188 3.68 -5.37 17.36
CA TYR A 188 2.48 -4.68 16.93
C TYR A 188 2.46 -3.32 17.61
N ASP A 189 2.11 -2.29 16.85
CA ASP A 189 1.85 -0.97 17.42
C ASP A 189 0.50 -0.90 18.15
N ALA A 190 -0.44 -1.80 17.82
CA ALA A 190 -1.69 -1.92 18.55
C ALA A 190 -1.51 -2.67 19.88
N PHE A 191 -2.19 -2.19 20.92
CA PHE A 191 -2.20 -2.82 22.23
C PHE A 191 -3.30 -3.89 22.30
N ASN A 192 -2.93 -5.16 22.12
CA ASN A 192 -3.86 -6.29 22.25
C ASN A 192 -4.40 -6.38 23.69
N PRO A 193 -5.72 -6.24 23.92
CA PRO A 193 -6.27 -6.31 25.27
C PRO A 193 -6.03 -7.63 26.00
N ALA A 194 -5.82 -8.72 25.28
CA ALA A 194 -5.46 -10.01 25.87
C ALA A 194 -4.05 -10.01 26.51
N GLU A 195 -3.13 -9.18 26.01
CA GLU A 195 -1.74 -9.09 26.48
C GLU A 195 -1.52 -7.92 27.44
N TYR A 196 -2.15 -6.78 27.16
CA TYR A 196 -1.95 -5.51 27.87
C TYR A 196 -3.13 -5.13 28.78
N GLY A 197 -4.19 -5.93 28.82
CA GLY A 197 -5.44 -5.63 29.55
C GLY A 197 -6.35 -4.63 28.81
N PRO A 198 -7.51 -4.26 29.39
CA PRO A 198 -8.43 -3.31 28.78
C PRO A 198 -7.76 -1.96 28.49
N GLN A 199 -7.85 -1.49 27.24
CA GLN A 199 -7.26 -0.23 26.80
C GLN A 199 -8.32 0.87 26.73
N LYS A 200 -7.98 2.08 27.20
CA LYS A 200 -8.86 3.27 27.10
C LYS A 200 -8.78 3.95 25.73
N SER A 201 -7.69 3.71 25.00
CA SER A 201 -7.40 4.23 23.66
C SER A 201 -6.62 3.17 22.89
N GLN A 202 -6.67 3.21 21.56
CA GLN A 202 -5.98 2.25 20.68
C GLN A 202 -5.27 3.00 19.55
N ARG A 203 -4.06 2.55 19.19
CA ARG A 203 -3.33 3.07 18.03
C ARG A 203 -3.92 2.49 16.75
N VAL A 204 -4.55 3.36 15.96
CA VAL A 204 -5.19 2.99 14.69
C VAL A 204 -4.18 2.96 13.54
N ALA A 205 -3.22 3.89 13.56
CA ALA A 205 -2.22 4.08 12.53
C ALA A 205 -0.91 4.59 13.12
N SER A 206 0.18 4.31 12.41
CA SER A 206 1.52 4.79 12.73
C SER A 206 2.11 5.49 11.52
N PHE A 207 2.75 6.63 11.77
CA PHE A 207 3.46 7.39 10.76
C PHE A 207 4.94 7.48 11.15
N LEU A 208 5.80 6.85 10.35
CA LEU A 208 7.25 6.93 10.50
C LEU A 208 7.79 8.01 9.57
N LEU A 209 8.53 8.96 10.13
CA LEU A 209 9.31 9.94 9.37
C LEU A 209 10.79 9.58 9.49
N TYR A 210 11.44 9.32 8.36
CA TYR A 210 12.86 9.01 8.33
C TYR A 210 13.69 10.31 8.38
N LEU A 211 14.49 10.48 9.43
CA LEU A 211 15.22 11.73 9.67
C LEU A 211 16.62 11.76 9.03
N SER A 212 17.13 10.63 8.57
CA SER A 212 18.44 10.50 7.92
C SER A 212 18.41 9.38 6.89
N ASP A 213 19.30 9.48 5.91
CA ASP A 213 19.61 8.36 5.02
C ASP A 213 20.38 7.27 5.79
N VAL A 214 20.26 6.05 5.27
CA VAL A 214 20.94 4.87 5.77
C VAL A 214 21.59 4.17 4.58
N GLU A 215 22.90 3.93 4.67
CA GLU A 215 23.65 3.26 3.61
C GLU A 215 23.18 1.82 3.43
N GLU A 216 23.21 1.03 4.52
CA GLU A 216 22.84 -0.39 4.57
C GLU A 216 21.91 -0.69 5.76
N GLY A 217 20.96 -1.62 5.60
CA GLY A 217 20.00 -1.95 6.66
C GLY A 217 18.96 -0.86 6.91
N GLY A 218 18.40 -0.81 8.12
CA GLY A 218 17.48 0.25 8.53
C GLY A 218 16.03 0.03 8.09
N GLU A 219 15.75 -1.06 7.36
CA GLU A 219 14.46 -1.23 6.72
C GLU A 219 13.34 -1.45 7.73
N THR A 220 12.21 -0.79 7.46
CA THR A 220 10.94 -1.17 8.09
C THR A 220 10.33 -2.29 7.27
N MET A 221 10.05 -3.42 7.91
CA MET A 221 9.63 -4.64 7.24
C MET A 221 8.25 -5.11 7.70
N PHE A 222 7.48 -5.60 6.73
CA PHE A 222 6.16 -6.19 6.90
C PHE A 222 6.23 -7.66 6.42
N PRO A 223 6.62 -8.60 7.30
CA PRO A 223 6.86 -9.99 6.92
C PRO A 223 5.62 -10.73 6.43
N PHE A 224 4.43 -10.30 6.86
CA PHE A 224 3.15 -10.93 6.56
C PHE A 224 2.34 -10.24 5.46
N GLU A 225 3.01 -9.43 4.63
CA GLU A 225 2.36 -8.77 3.48
C GLU A 225 1.61 -9.80 2.63
N ASN A 226 0.34 -9.50 2.32
CA ASN A 226 -0.60 -10.34 1.61
C ASN A 226 -0.75 -11.77 2.17
N GLY A 227 -0.57 -11.94 3.48
CA GLY A 227 -0.66 -13.23 4.17
C GLY A 227 0.55 -14.15 3.95
N LEU A 228 1.62 -13.64 3.35
CA LEU A 228 2.86 -14.39 3.21
C LEU A 228 3.41 -14.78 4.59
N ASN A 229 4.11 -15.91 4.68
CA ASN A 229 4.83 -16.34 5.88
C ASN A 229 4.00 -16.55 7.17
N MET A 230 2.67 -16.44 7.12
CA MET A 230 1.81 -16.69 8.29
C MET A 230 1.81 -18.16 8.74
N ASP A 231 2.06 -19.08 7.81
CA ASP A 231 2.05 -20.54 8.05
C ASP A 231 3.39 -21.11 8.51
N ILE A 232 4.46 -20.31 8.48
CA ILE A 232 5.80 -20.72 8.89
C ILE A 232 6.19 -19.98 10.16
N GLY A 233 6.81 -20.67 11.11
CA GLY A 233 7.42 -20.02 12.27
C GLY A 233 8.40 -18.95 11.79
N TYR A 234 8.04 -17.69 11.97
CA TYR A 234 8.79 -16.57 11.42
C TYR A 234 10.06 -16.33 12.23
N ASP A 235 11.20 -16.56 11.58
CA ASP A 235 12.50 -16.15 12.09
C ASP A 235 12.63 -14.64 11.86
N TYR A 236 12.55 -13.89 12.95
CA TYR A 236 12.61 -12.43 12.93
C TYR A 236 13.95 -11.89 12.41
N GLU A 237 14.98 -12.72 12.20
CA GLU A 237 16.24 -12.32 11.57
C GLU A 237 16.19 -12.43 10.04
N LYS A 238 15.23 -13.19 9.50
CA LYS A 238 15.05 -13.34 8.06
C LYS A 238 14.31 -12.14 7.50
N CYS A 239 15.03 -11.33 6.74
CA CYS A 239 14.48 -10.15 6.08
C CYS A 239 13.59 -10.55 4.89
N ILE A 240 12.32 -10.88 5.14
CA ILE A 240 11.32 -11.32 4.16
C ILE A 240 10.08 -10.39 4.15
N GLY A 241 9.27 -10.47 3.10
CA GLY A 241 8.08 -9.64 2.92
C GLY A 241 8.39 -8.27 2.32
N LEU A 242 7.48 -7.31 2.52
CA LEU A 242 7.63 -5.94 2.04
C LEU A 242 8.67 -5.21 2.89
N LYS A 243 9.61 -4.53 2.22
CA LYS A 243 10.67 -3.74 2.86
C LYS A 243 10.60 -2.29 2.41
N VAL A 244 10.76 -1.37 3.35
CA VAL A 244 10.83 0.05 3.09
C VAL A 244 12.18 0.57 3.57
N LYS A 245 13.04 0.96 2.62
CA LYS A 245 14.35 1.52 2.93
C LYS A 245 14.18 2.97 3.43
N PRO A 246 14.78 3.33 4.57
CA PRO A 246 14.73 4.70 5.07
C PRO A 246 15.53 5.64 4.14
N ARG A 247 14.93 6.77 3.80
CA ARG A 247 15.56 7.89 3.10
C ARG A 247 15.18 9.18 3.80
N GLN A 248 16.11 10.09 3.96
CA GLN A 248 15.86 11.33 4.70
C GLN A 248 14.65 12.08 4.13
N GLY A 249 13.73 12.49 5.01
CA GLY A 249 12.55 13.26 4.65
C GLY A 249 11.35 12.41 4.25
N ASP A 250 11.55 11.15 3.90
CA ASP A 250 10.47 10.25 3.50
C ASP A 250 9.59 9.83 4.68
N GLY A 251 8.29 9.67 4.40
CA GLY A 251 7.30 9.17 5.34
C GLY A 251 6.79 7.77 4.97
N LEU A 252 6.43 6.98 5.98
CA LEU A 252 5.75 5.70 5.86
C LEU A 252 4.55 5.68 6.80
N LEU A 253 3.35 5.55 6.25
CA LEU A 253 2.11 5.38 6.98
C LEU A 253 1.67 3.92 6.90
N PHE A 254 1.28 3.33 8.02
CA PHE A 254 0.61 2.05 8.04
C PHE A 254 -0.48 1.99 9.11
N TYR A 255 -1.46 1.12 8.92
CA TYR A 255 -2.62 1.00 9.81
C TYR A 255 -2.61 -0.33 10.57
N SER A 256 -2.53 -0.24 11.90
CA SER A 256 -2.55 -1.38 12.84
C SER A 256 -3.92 -2.08 12.92
N LEU A 257 -4.98 -1.40 12.48
CA LEU A 257 -6.35 -1.92 12.51
C LEU A 257 -6.96 -2.01 11.11
N PHE A 258 -7.81 -3.02 10.94
CA PHE A 258 -8.80 -3.05 9.87
C PHE A 258 -9.81 -1.89 10.03
N VAL A 259 -10.52 -1.56 8.95
CA VAL A 259 -11.55 -0.49 8.97
C VAL A 259 -12.70 -0.76 9.94
N ASN A 260 -12.90 -2.02 10.36
CA ASN A 260 -13.88 -2.40 11.37
C ASN A 260 -13.36 -2.23 12.82
N GLY A 261 -12.12 -1.74 13.02
CA GLY A 261 -11.50 -1.52 14.32
C GLY A 261 -10.83 -2.74 14.96
N THR A 262 -10.85 -3.90 14.32
CA THR A 262 -10.10 -5.08 14.79
C THR A 262 -8.62 -5.01 14.39
N ILE A 263 -7.74 -5.58 15.21
CA ILE A 263 -6.29 -5.62 14.96
C ILE A 263 -6.02 -6.39 13.68
N ASP A 264 -5.23 -5.82 12.77
CA ASP A 264 -4.76 -6.50 11.57
C ASP A 264 -3.53 -7.37 11.91
N PRO A 265 -3.64 -8.71 11.88
CA PRO A 265 -2.53 -9.60 12.22
C PRO A 265 -1.38 -9.52 11.20
N MET A 266 -1.62 -9.00 10.00
CA MET A 266 -0.56 -8.83 8.99
C MET A 266 0.31 -7.58 9.26
N MET A 267 -0.10 -6.73 10.21
CA MET A 267 0.58 -5.49 10.55
C MET A 267 1.64 -5.66 11.65
N GLN A 268 2.13 -6.88 11.87
CA GLN A 268 3.35 -7.05 12.66
C GLN A 268 4.51 -6.46 11.87
N ASP A 269 5.26 -5.51 12.44
CA ASP A 269 6.41 -4.90 11.80
C ASP A 269 7.71 -5.11 12.58
N ASN A 270 8.82 -5.15 11.84
CA ASN A 270 10.17 -5.23 12.38
C ASN A 270 11.00 -4.07 11.85
N LYS A 271 11.96 -3.61 12.65
CA LYS A 271 13.09 -2.79 12.16
C LYS A 271 14.39 -3.52 12.43
N ILE A 272 15.03 -3.97 11.36
CA ILE A 272 16.28 -4.74 11.45
C ILE A 272 17.37 -3.91 10.80
N ASP A 273 18.35 -3.50 11.60
CA ASP A 273 19.46 -2.71 11.09
C ASP A 273 20.73 -3.56 11.10
N ASN A 274 21.10 -4.08 9.92
CA ASN A 274 22.48 -4.45 9.62
C ASN A 274 23.15 -3.22 9.00
N LEU A 275 23.46 -2.22 9.84
CA LEU A 275 24.02 -0.95 9.39
C LEU A 275 25.55 -1.03 9.23
N SER A 276 26.05 -0.62 8.07
CA SER A 276 27.35 0.04 7.89
C SER A 276 27.09 1.55 7.67
N ILE A 277 27.91 2.42 8.28
CA ILE A 277 27.85 3.90 8.19
C ILE A 277 28.80 4.38 7.10
#